data_AF-A0A954GNW3-F1
#
_entry.id   AF-A0A954GNW3-F1
#
_cell.length_a   1.000
_cell.length_b   1.000
_cell.length_c   1.000
_cell.angle_alpha   90.00
_cell.angle_beta   90.00
_cell.angle_gamma   90.00
#
_symmetry.space_group_name_H-M   'P 1'
#
loop_
_entity.id
_entity.type
_entity.pdbx_description
1 polymer ?
#
loop_
_entity_poly.entity_id
_entity_poly.type
_entity_poly.pdbx_seq_one_letter_code
_entity_poly.pdbx_strand_id
1 'polypeptide(L)'
;MARIPSRMNRNDQQLDFESLKRLIHGKLVDKLDLNRLGELEGDTLRREIRLVVEHLCDTENPLLNRSERERLIEEVLDETFGFGPLEILMKQEGVADIMINGPKNVFVEKGGRIQRSEVTFRDNEHLLQILDRIVSKVGRRIDETSPMCDARLPDGSRLNAIIPPLALDGPSLTIRKFGSKPLGLEDLLNFGAFTPEMVMLMEGAIKARLNIIISGGTGSGKT
;
A
#
# COMPACT_ATOMS: atom_id res chain seq x y z
N MET A 1 -18.83 -10.51 49.99
CA MET A 1 -17.73 -10.87 49.06
C MET A 1 -18.33 -10.95 47.66
N ALA A 2 -18.28 -9.86 46.89
CA ALA A 2 -18.70 -9.86 45.48
C ALA A 2 -17.59 -9.16 44.69
N ARG A 3 -16.78 -9.93 43.97
CA ARG A 3 -15.80 -9.40 43.02
C ARG A 3 -16.58 -8.91 41.79
N ILE A 4 -16.58 -7.60 41.59
CA ILE A 4 -17.06 -6.96 40.36
C ILE A 4 -16.11 -7.37 39.22
N PRO A 5 -16.60 -7.77 38.03
CA PRO A 5 -15.72 -8.09 36.91
C PRO A 5 -14.99 -6.82 36.45
N SER A 6 -13.67 -6.91 36.36
CA SER A 6 -12.80 -5.87 35.81
C SER A 6 -13.22 -5.53 34.38
N ARG A 7 -13.50 -4.24 34.11
CA ARG A 7 -13.68 -3.70 32.76
C ARG A 7 -12.41 -4.01 31.95
N MET A 8 -12.52 -4.84 30.91
CA MET A 8 -11.43 -5.06 29.96
C MET A 8 -10.98 -3.71 29.37
N ASN A 9 -9.68 -3.51 29.34
CA ASN A 9 -9.05 -2.28 28.84
C ASN A 9 -9.23 -2.21 27.32
N ARG A 10 -9.51 -1.02 26.76
CA ARG A 10 -9.65 -0.83 25.29
C ARG A 10 -8.44 -1.33 24.49
N ASN A 11 -7.24 -1.22 25.07
CA ASN A 11 -6.01 -1.72 24.45
C ASN A 11 -5.95 -3.26 24.37
N ASP A 12 -6.49 -3.97 25.37
CA ASP A 12 -6.53 -5.44 25.37
C ASP A 12 -7.52 -5.97 24.33
N GLN A 13 -8.67 -5.32 24.19
CA GLN A 13 -9.66 -5.67 23.16
C GLN A 13 -9.13 -5.46 21.74
N GLN A 14 -8.30 -4.43 21.55
CA GLN A 14 -7.70 -4.13 20.24
C GLN A 14 -6.57 -5.10 19.88
N LEU A 15 -5.79 -5.54 20.88
CA LEU A 15 -4.78 -6.60 20.74
C LEU A 15 -5.43 -7.96 20.45
N ASP A 16 -6.57 -8.27 21.09
CA ASP A 16 -7.33 -9.50 20.85
C ASP A 16 -7.94 -9.53 19.44
N PHE A 17 -8.50 -8.40 18.98
CA PHE A 17 -9.04 -8.26 17.63
C PHE A 17 -7.97 -8.44 16.54
N GLU A 18 -6.81 -7.82 16.69
CA GLU A 18 -5.69 -7.99 15.74
C GLU A 18 -5.16 -9.44 15.73
N SER A 19 -5.13 -10.09 16.89
CA SER A 19 -4.70 -11.49 17.01
C SER A 19 -5.69 -12.44 16.32
N LEU A 20 -6.99 -12.20 16.52
CA LEU A 20 -8.06 -12.97 15.87
C LEU A 20 -8.08 -12.76 14.36
N LYS A 21 -7.92 -11.52 13.89
CA LYS A 21 -7.78 -11.22 12.45
C LYS A 21 -6.63 -11.98 11.83
N ARG A 22 -5.45 -11.98 12.47
CA ARG A 22 -4.28 -12.75 12.01
C ARG A 22 -4.55 -14.24 11.92
N LEU A 23 -5.23 -14.81 12.92
CA LEU A 23 -5.59 -16.23 12.93
C LEU A 23 -6.52 -16.59 11.77
N ILE A 24 -7.58 -15.82 11.58
CA ILE A 24 -8.56 -16.05 10.52
C ILE A 24 -7.92 -15.86 9.14
N HIS A 25 -7.14 -14.81 8.94
CA HIS A 25 -6.42 -14.57 7.69
C HIS A 25 -5.43 -15.71 7.38
N GLY A 26 -4.69 -16.21 8.38
CA GLY A 26 -3.81 -17.38 8.21
C GLY A 26 -4.56 -18.61 7.73
N LYS A 27 -5.65 -18.98 8.41
CA LYS A 27 -6.49 -20.12 8.01
C LYS A 27 -7.18 -19.94 6.66
N LEU A 28 -7.51 -18.69 6.31
CA LEU A 28 -8.06 -18.37 5.01
C LEU A 28 -7.02 -18.62 3.91
N VAL A 29 -5.78 -18.13 4.08
CA VAL A 29 -4.68 -18.36 3.13
C VAL A 29 -4.36 -19.86 3.00
N ASP A 30 -4.34 -20.61 4.10
CA ASP A 30 -4.12 -22.07 4.05
C ASP A 30 -5.21 -22.82 3.28
N LYS A 31 -6.45 -22.31 3.31
CA LYS A 31 -7.59 -22.87 2.56
C LYS A 31 -7.68 -22.34 1.13
N LEU A 32 -7.11 -21.17 0.86
CA LEU A 32 -7.09 -20.54 -0.45
C LEU A 32 -5.81 -20.92 -1.18
N ASP A 33 -5.92 -21.90 -2.06
CA ASP A 33 -4.87 -22.18 -3.03
C ASP A 33 -4.79 -21.00 -4.01
N LEU A 34 -3.87 -20.06 -3.76
CA LEU A 34 -3.72 -18.80 -4.52
C LEU A 34 -3.58 -19.05 -6.03
N ASN A 35 -3.07 -20.21 -6.42
CA ASN A 35 -2.95 -20.66 -7.81
C ASN A 35 -4.30 -20.85 -8.54
N ARG A 36 -5.41 -21.02 -7.81
CA ARG A 36 -6.76 -21.21 -8.38
C ARG A 36 -7.58 -19.92 -8.46
N LEU A 37 -7.09 -18.81 -7.90
CA LEU A 37 -7.80 -17.52 -7.87
C LEU A 37 -7.79 -16.80 -9.22
N GLY A 38 -6.99 -17.27 -10.19
CA GLY A 38 -6.85 -16.67 -11.51
C GLY A 38 -8.03 -16.87 -12.47
N GLU A 39 -8.97 -17.76 -12.16
CA GLU A 39 -10.07 -18.13 -13.09
C GLU A 39 -11.43 -17.48 -12.76
N LEU A 40 -11.58 -16.83 -11.60
CA LEU A 40 -12.86 -16.28 -11.16
C LEU A 40 -12.90 -14.75 -11.25
N GLU A 41 -13.97 -14.21 -11.83
CA GLU A 41 -14.27 -12.78 -11.87
C GLU A 41 -14.41 -12.20 -10.44
N GLY A 42 -13.88 -11.00 -10.22
CA GLY A 42 -13.61 -10.43 -8.89
C GLY A 42 -14.81 -10.38 -7.92
N ASP A 43 -16.02 -10.12 -8.42
CA ASP A 43 -17.23 -10.04 -7.58
C ASP A 43 -17.75 -11.41 -7.13
N THR A 44 -17.51 -12.44 -7.92
CA THR A 44 -17.89 -13.82 -7.61
C THR A 44 -16.91 -14.40 -6.61
N LEU A 45 -15.62 -14.16 -6.83
CA LEU A 45 -14.56 -14.58 -5.93
C LEU A 45 -14.67 -13.90 -4.54
N ARG A 46 -14.97 -12.61 -4.51
CA ARG A 46 -15.20 -11.87 -3.25
C ARG A 46 -16.34 -12.47 -2.43
N ARG A 47 -17.42 -12.89 -3.08
CA ARG A 47 -18.56 -13.55 -2.42
C ARG A 47 -18.20 -14.92 -1.85
N GLU A 48 -17.50 -15.76 -2.61
CA GLU A 48 -17.07 -17.08 -2.15
C GLU A 48 -16.11 -16.97 -0.95
N ILE A 49 -15.11 -16.09 -1.04
CA ILE A 49 -14.15 -15.87 0.05
C ILE A 49 -14.87 -15.31 1.29
N ARG A 50 -15.84 -14.42 1.12
CA ARG A 50 -16.66 -13.91 2.23
C ARG A 50 -17.35 -15.05 2.98
N LEU A 51 -17.93 -16.02 2.28
CA LEU A 51 -18.59 -17.17 2.91
C LEU A 51 -17.60 -18.02 3.72
N VAL A 52 -16.38 -18.20 3.21
CA VAL A 52 -15.31 -18.91 3.93
C VAL A 52 -14.90 -18.16 5.20
N VAL A 53 -14.72 -16.85 5.13
CA VAL A 53 -14.38 -16.01 6.29
C VAL A 53 -15.49 -16.02 7.33
N GLU A 54 -16.75 -15.91 6.90
CA GLU A 54 -17.92 -16.04 7.78
C GLU A 54 -17.92 -17.36 8.55
N HIS A 55 -17.65 -18.47 7.86
CA HIS A 55 -17.56 -19.79 8.49
C HIS A 55 -16.37 -19.93 9.45
N LEU A 56 -15.23 -19.31 9.13
CA LEU A 56 -14.07 -19.25 10.02
C LEU A 56 -14.37 -18.43 11.29
N CYS A 57 -15.05 -17.29 11.16
CA CYS A 57 -15.49 -16.50 12.31
C CYS A 57 -16.38 -17.32 13.26
N ASP A 58 -17.32 -18.10 12.71
CA ASP A 58 -18.24 -18.93 13.49
C ASP A 58 -17.49 -20.07 14.24
N THR A 59 -16.37 -20.54 13.68
CA THR A 59 -15.55 -21.61 14.27
C THR A 59 -14.58 -21.09 15.34
N GLU A 60 -13.91 -19.97 15.08
CA GLU A 60 -12.85 -19.46 15.96
C GLU A 60 -13.38 -18.61 17.11
N ASN A 61 -14.44 -17.80 16.89
CA ASN A 61 -15.02 -16.97 17.94
C ASN A 61 -16.51 -16.69 17.71
N PRO A 62 -17.40 -17.59 18.16
CA PRO A 62 -18.85 -17.42 18.00
C PRO A 62 -19.45 -16.30 18.88
N LEU A 63 -18.65 -15.66 19.74
CA LEU A 63 -19.11 -14.60 20.66
C LEU A 63 -18.99 -13.19 20.07
N LEU A 64 -18.41 -13.03 18.88
CA LEU A 64 -18.33 -11.73 18.19
C LEU A 64 -19.73 -11.15 17.99
N ASN A 65 -19.90 -9.87 18.31
CA ASN A 65 -21.15 -9.19 17.98
C ASN A 65 -21.24 -8.96 16.45
N ARG A 66 -22.44 -8.71 15.94
CA ARG A 66 -22.68 -8.57 14.49
C ARG A 66 -21.80 -7.48 13.85
N SER A 67 -21.59 -6.36 14.53
CA SER A 67 -20.79 -5.24 14.02
C SER A 67 -19.30 -5.56 14.00
N GLU A 68 -18.80 -6.25 15.03
CA GLU A 68 -17.40 -6.72 15.11
C GLU A 68 -17.12 -7.78 14.05
N ARG A 69 -18.06 -8.71 13.85
CA ARG A 69 -17.98 -9.76 12.82
C ARG A 69 -17.93 -9.15 11.43
N GLU A 70 -18.85 -8.25 11.10
CA GLU A 70 -18.88 -7.58 9.80
C GLU A 70 -17.59 -6.79 9.54
N ARG A 71 -17.09 -6.08 10.57
CA ARG A 71 -15.81 -5.37 10.49
C ARG A 71 -14.65 -6.31 10.25
N LEU A 72 -14.59 -7.43 10.96
CA LEU A 72 -13.53 -8.43 10.81
C LEU A 72 -13.55 -9.05 9.42
N ILE A 73 -14.75 -9.36 8.90
CA ILE A 73 -14.93 -9.89 7.54
C ILE A 73 -14.43 -8.89 6.50
N GLU A 74 -14.85 -7.62 6.56
CA GLU A 74 -14.39 -6.61 5.60
C GLU A 74 -12.88 -6.36 5.71
N GLU A 75 -12.32 -6.28 6.93
CA GLU A 75 -10.86 -6.14 7.10
C GLU A 75 -10.09 -7.35 6.52
N VAL A 76 -10.56 -8.59 6.74
CA VAL A 76 -9.93 -9.80 6.17
C VAL A 76 -10.10 -9.86 4.65
N LEU A 77 -11.27 -9.49 4.13
CA LEU A 77 -11.53 -9.44 2.68
C LEU A 77 -10.64 -8.39 2.02
N ASP A 78 -10.54 -7.20 2.60
CA ASP A 78 -9.64 -6.15 2.10
C ASP A 78 -8.17 -6.57 2.19
N GLU A 79 -7.77 -7.33 3.22
CA GLU A 79 -6.41 -7.89 3.30
C GLU A 79 -6.16 -8.98 2.23
N THR A 80 -7.21 -9.76 1.90
CA THR A 80 -7.16 -10.85 0.91
C THR A 80 -7.17 -10.34 -0.53
N PHE A 81 -8.03 -9.36 -0.84
CA PHE A 81 -8.27 -8.84 -2.19
C PHE A 81 -7.57 -7.51 -2.48
N GLY A 82 -7.20 -6.78 -1.44
CA GLY A 82 -6.49 -5.53 -1.49
C GLY A 82 -4.98 -5.70 -1.45
N PHE A 83 -4.28 -4.60 -1.19
CA PHE A 83 -2.82 -4.59 -1.05
C PHE A 83 -2.34 -4.86 0.39
N GLY A 84 -3.24 -5.29 1.28
CA GLY A 84 -2.93 -5.57 2.68
C GLY A 84 -2.30 -4.37 3.39
N PRO A 85 -1.19 -4.55 4.15
CA PRO A 85 -0.51 -3.46 4.85
C PRO A 85 -0.13 -2.28 3.95
N LEU A 86 0.10 -2.51 2.66
CA LEU A 86 0.45 -1.47 1.70
C LEU A 86 -0.68 -0.44 1.50
N GLU A 87 -1.96 -0.84 1.63
CA GLU A 87 -3.08 0.09 1.46
C GLU A 87 -3.05 1.25 2.45
N ILE A 88 -2.62 0.97 3.69
CA ILE A 88 -2.48 1.98 4.73
C ILE A 88 -1.52 3.07 4.26
N LEU A 89 -0.41 2.69 3.62
CA LEU A 89 0.60 3.62 3.11
C LEU A 89 0.12 4.35 1.86
N MET A 90 -0.58 3.64 0.96
CA MET A 90 -1.15 4.22 -0.25
C MET A 90 -2.20 5.29 0.08
N LYS A 91 -3.02 5.07 1.10
CA LYS A 91 -4.07 6.03 1.54
C LYS A 91 -3.54 7.21 2.36
N GLN A 92 -2.31 7.14 2.89
CA GLN A 92 -1.74 8.24 3.67
C GLN A 92 -1.47 9.49 2.81
N GLU A 93 -2.05 10.62 3.20
CA GLU A 93 -1.73 11.93 2.63
C GLU A 93 -0.29 12.35 2.94
N GLY A 94 0.32 13.08 2.01
CA GLY A 94 1.69 13.58 2.12
C GLY A 94 2.80 12.55 1.88
N VAL A 95 2.46 11.26 1.70
CA VAL A 95 3.42 10.25 1.24
C VAL A 95 3.65 10.41 -0.26
N ALA A 96 4.89 10.71 -0.66
CA ALA A 96 5.31 10.81 -2.05
C ALA A 96 5.85 9.46 -2.57
N ASP A 97 6.79 8.86 -1.84
CA ASP A 97 7.41 7.58 -2.18
C ASP A 97 7.24 6.58 -1.03
N ILE A 98 7.06 5.30 -1.37
CA ILE A 98 7.03 4.15 -0.46
C ILE A 98 8.16 3.23 -0.87
N MET A 99 9.04 2.85 0.07
CA MET A 99 10.18 1.98 -0.17
C MET A 99 10.13 0.81 0.82
N ILE A 100 10.19 -0.41 0.31
CA ILE A 100 10.13 -1.64 1.10
C ILE A 100 11.36 -2.47 0.76
N ASN A 101 12.23 -2.68 1.75
CA ASN A 101 13.47 -3.46 1.63
C ASN A 101 13.34 -4.72 2.50
N GLY A 102 12.40 -5.59 2.13
CA GLY A 102 11.94 -6.71 2.95
C GLY A 102 10.82 -6.36 3.94
N PRO A 103 10.20 -7.37 4.56
CA PRO A 103 8.90 -7.27 5.22
C PRO A 103 8.89 -6.38 6.47
N LYS A 104 10.04 -6.16 7.11
CA LYS A 104 10.16 -5.37 8.35
C LYS A 104 10.82 -4.00 8.16
N ASN A 105 11.27 -3.70 6.94
CA ASN A 105 11.99 -2.47 6.61
C ASN A 105 11.16 -1.68 5.58
N VAL A 106 10.19 -0.94 6.10
CA VAL A 106 9.30 -0.10 5.32
C VAL A 106 9.60 1.36 5.61
N PHE A 107 9.78 2.15 4.56
CA PHE A 107 10.07 3.57 4.61
C PHE A 107 9.09 4.32 3.72
N VAL A 108 8.81 5.56 4.09
CA VAL A 108 8.00 6.49 3.30
C VAL A 108 8.71 7.83 3.21
N GLU A 109 8.58 8.50 2.07
CA GLU A 109 8.98 9.89 1.92
C GLU A 109 7.79 10.80 2.21
N LYS A 110 7.94 11.70 3.17
CA LYS A 110 6.97 12.78 3.44
C LYS A 110 7.69 14.12 3.40
N GLY A 111 7.22 15.03 2.53
CA GLY A 111 7.79 16.37 2.40
C GLY A 111 9.30 16.40 2.16
N GLY A 112 9.82 15.52 1.28
CA GLY A 112 11.24 15.46 0.96
C GLY A 112 12.10 14.71 1.98
N ARG A 113 11.53 14.15 3.04
CA ARG A 113 12.27 13.41 4.08
C ARG A 113 11.84 11.95 4.13
N ILE A 114 12.82 11.05 4.10
CA ILE A 114 12.62 9.62 4.29
C ILE A 114 12.45 9.34 5.79
N GLN A 115 11.38 8.63 6.14
CA GLN A 115 11.08 8.21 7.50
C GLN A 115 10.68 6.73 7.52
N ARG A 116 11.04 6.03 8.60
CA ARG A 116 10.61 4.64 8.81
C ARG A 116 9.11 4.61 9.11
N SER A 117 8.41 3.67 8.50
CA SER A 117 6.99 3.41 8.76
C SER A 117 6.80 2.38 9.88
N GLU A 118 5.71 2.49 10.62
CA GLU A 118 5.26 1.49 11.58
C GLU A 118 4.59 0.29 10.90
N VAL A 119 4.15 0.47 9.65
CA VAL A 119 3.56 -0.59 8.85
C VAL A 119 4.63 -1.64 8.53
N THR A 120 4.30 -2.90 8.79
CA THR A 120 5.16 -4.03 8.46
C THR A 120 4.36 -5.14 7.80
N PHE A 121 5.04 -5.95 7.00
CA PHE A 121 4.52 -7.19 6.46
C PHE A 121 4.87 -8.35 7.39
N ARG A 122 4.10 -9.43 7.34
CA ARG A 122 4.32 -10.63 8.17
C ARG A 122 5.71 -11.23 7.93
N ASP A 123 6.01 -11.56 6.68
CA ASP A 123 7.22 -12.27 6.22
C ASP A 123 7.44 -12.02 4.71
N ASN A 124 8.50 -12.62 4.15
CA ASN A 124 8.84 -12.48 2.73
C ASN A 124 7.76 -13.07 1.81
N GLU A 125 7.15 -14.18 2.21
CA GLU A 125 6.12 -14.87 1.43
C GLU A 125 4.88 -14.00 1.29
N HIS A 126 4.43 -13.37 2.38
CA HIS A 126 3.33 -12.42 2.38
C HIS A 126 3.60 -11.23 1.47
N LEU A 127 4.84 -10.70 1.47
CA LEU A 127 5.22 -9.60 0.60
C LEU A 127 5.22 -10.00 -0.88
N LEU A 128 5.70 -11.22 -1.20
CA LEU A 128 5.64 -11.79 -2.54
C LEU A 128 4.19 -12.00 -3.01
N GLN A 129 3.31 -12.52 -2.16
CA GLN A 129 1.89 -12.70 -2.48
C GLN A 129 1.20 -11.36 -2.80
N ILE A 130 1.48 -10.31 -2.02
CA ILE A 130 0.96 -8.97 -2.30
C ILE A 130 1.51 -8.45 -3.63
N LEU A 131 2.82 -8.62 -3.86
CA LEU A 131 3.45 -8.16 -5.09
C LEU A 131 2.87 -8.85 -6.33
N ASP A 132 2.70 -10.18 -6.28
CA ASP A 132 2.10 -10.98 -7.36
C ASP A 132 0.68 -10.50 -7.68
N ARG A 133 -0.15 -10.25 -6.66
CA ARG A 133 -1.49 -9.66 -6.83
C ARG A 133 -1.44 -8.29 -7.50
N ILE A 134 -0.49 -7.43 -7.12
CA ILE A 134 -0.36 -6.09 -7.71
C ILE A 134 0.01 -6.20 -9.18
N VAL A 135 1.06 -6.96 -9.51
CA VAL A 135 1.56 -7.07 -10.90
C VAL A 135 0.57 -7.80 -11.80
N SER A 136 -0.13 -8.81 -11.28
CA SER A 136 -1.17 -9.54 -12.02
C SER A 136 -2.35 -8.64 -12.39
N LYS A 137 -2.81 -7.77 -11.48
CA LYS A 137 -3.88 -6.80 -11.77
C LYS A 137 -3.54 -5.80 -12.88
N VAL A 138 -2.26 -5.54 -13.11
CA VAL A 138 -1.77 -4.61 -14.16
C VAL A 138 -1.22 -5.35 -15.39
N GLY A 139 -1.48 -6.67 -15.51
CA GLY A 139 -1.09 -7.48 -16.65
C GLY A 139 0.43 -7.70 -16.78
N ARG A 140 1.14 -7.71 -15.65
CA ARG A 140 2.58 -7.97 -15.55
C ARG A 140 2.84 -9.25 -14.77
N ARG A 141 4.06 -9.79 -14.89
CA ARG A 141 4.50 -11.02 -14.24
C ARG A 141 5.82 -10.76 -13.54
N ILE A 142 5.98 -11.33 -12.34
CA ILE A 142 7.25 -11.33 -11.61
C ILE A 142 7.44 -12.69 -10.95
N ASP A 143 8.57 -13.34 -11.20
CA ASP A 143 8.90 -14.68 -10.72
C ASP A 143 10.40 -14.94 -10.83
N GLU A 144 10.87 -16.12 -10.43
CA GLU A 144 12.30 -16.46 -10.41
C GLU A 144 12.98 -16.38 -11.79
N THR A 145 12.24 -16.53 -12.89
CA THR A 145 12.74 -16.38 -14.27
C THR A 145 12.72 -14.94 -14.75
N SER A 146 11.84 -14.11 -14.18
CA SER A 146 11.70 -12.67 -14.45
C SER A 146 11.61 -11.89 -13.13
N PRO A 147 12.73 -11.77 -12.37
CA PRO A 147 12.72 -11.33 -10.98
C PRO A 147 12.64 -9.81 -10.79
N MET A 148 12.37 -9.05 -11.86
CA MET A 148 12.21 -7.60 -11.82
C MET A 148 10.96 -7.18 -12.60
N CYS A 149 10.24 -6.20 -12.09
CA CYS A 149 9.03 -5.69 -12.73
C CYS A 149 8.87 -4.18 -12.52
N ASP A 150 8.62 -3.48 -13.63
CA ASP A 150 8.13 -2.10 -13.63
C ASP A 150 6.66 -2.08 -14.07
N ALA A 151 5.82 -1.38 -13.30
CA ALA A 151 4.41 -1.29 -13.57
C ALA A 151 3.81 0.08 -13.23
N ARG A 152 2.65 0.35 -13.82
CA ARG A 152 1.82 1.52 -13.49
C ARG A 152 0.54 1.03 -12.83
N LEU A 153 0.30 1.49 -11.60
CA LEU A 153 -0.87 1.15 -10.82
C LEU A 153 -2.12 1.90 -11.33
N PRO A 154 -3.34 1.44 -10.99
CA PRO A 154 -4.58 2.06 -11.45
C PRO A 154 -4.75 3.54 -11.03
N ASP A 155 -4.13 3.94 -9.93
CA ASP A 155 -4.10 5.34 -9.45
C ASP A 155 -3.07 6.21 -10.18
N GLY A 156 -2.31 5.64 -11.13
CA GLY A 156 -1.26 6.30 -11.91
C GLY A 156 0.15 6.16 -11.31
N SER A 157 0.25 5.65 -10.08
CA SER A 157 1.51 5.47 -9.35
C SER A 157 2.45 4.52 -10.09
N ARG A 158 3.76 4.69 -9.92
CA ARG A 158 4.78 3.83 -10.54
C ARG A 158 5.32 2.85 -9.51
N LEU A 159 5.29 1.57 -9.83
CA LEU A 159 5.86 0.48 -9.05
C LEU A 159 7.13 -0.02 -9.75
N ASN A 160 8.20 -0.15 -8.98
CA ASN A 160 9.37 -0.95 -9.32
C ASN A 160 9.53 -2.03 -8.26
N ALA A 161 9.73 -3.28 -8.66
CA ALA A 161 9.94 -4.38 -7.74
C ALA A 161 11.02 -5.34 -8.21
N ILE A 162 11.78 -5.88 -7.26
CA ILE A 162 12.84 -6.86 -7.47
C ILE A 162 12.70 -7.95 -6.40
N ILE A 163 12.76 -9.21 -6.83
CA ILE A 163 12.63 -10.39 -5.96
C ILE A 163 13.87 -11.29 -6.05
N PRO A 164 14.01 -12.29 -5.16
CA PRO A 164 15.02 -13.33 -5.34
C PRO A 164 14.91 -14.00 -6.72
N PRO A 165 16.03 -14.40 -7.33
CA PRO A 165 17.39 -14.42 -6.78
C PRO A 165 18.16 -13.09 -6.86
N LEU A 166 17.62 -12.03 -7.48
CA LEU A 166 18.35 -10.75 -7.63
C LEU A 166 18.39 -9.94 -6.33
N ALA A 167 17.34 -10.00 -5.52
CA ALA A 167 17.30 -9.36 -4.21
C ALA A 167 17.69 -10.37 -3.12
N LEU A 168 18.98 -10.40 -2.76
CA LEU A 168 19.57 -11.37 -1.82
C LEU A 168 18.92 -11.33 -0.43
N ASP A 169 18.54 -10.15 0.04
CA ASP A 169 17.94 -9.94 1.36
C ASP A 169 16.41 -10.15 1.37
N GLY A 170 15.83 -10.57 0.25
CA GLY A 170 14.40 -10.77 0.06
C GLY A 170 13.74 -9.71 -0.84
N PRO A 171 12.43 -9.84 -1.09
CA PRO A 171 11.68 -8.97 -1.99
C PRO A 171 11.79 -7.49 -1.60
N SER A 172 12.10 -6.65 -2.59
CA SER A 172 12.21 -5.20 -2.44
C SER A 172 11.35 -4.50 -3.48
N LEU A 173 10.65 -3.44 -3.09
CA LEU A 173 9.85 -2.63 -4.02
C LEU A 173 9.81 -1.16 -3.65
N THR A 174 9.63 -0.33 -4.66
CA THR A 174 9.43 1.12 -4.52
C THR A 174 8.16 1.52 -5.26
N ILE A 175 7.29 2.27 -4.60
CA ILE A 175 6.11 2.89 -5.21
C ILE A 175 6.25 4.40 -5.13
N ARG A 176 6.33 5.06 -6.28
CA ARG A 176 6.22 6.51 -6.40
C ARG A 176 4.78 6.88 -6.66
N LYS A 177 4.12 7.50 -5.68
CA LYS A 177 2.71 7.82 -5.75
C LYS A 177 2.44 8.90 -6.79
N PHE A 178 1.39 8.72 -7.56
CA PHE A 178 0.89 9.72 -8.48
C PHE A 178 -0.06 10.64 -7.72
N GLY A 179 0.47 11.71 -7.14
CA GLY A 179 -0.33 12.54 -6.26
C GLY A 179 0.50 13.42 -5.35
N SER A 180 1.21 14.37 -5.93
CA SER A 180 1.32 15.70 -5.32
C SER A 180 0.37 16.59 -6.12
N LYS A 181 -0.41 17.45 -5.45
CA LYS A 181 -1.00 18.60 -6.14
C LYS A 181 0.13 19.24 -6.97
N PRO A 182 -0.03 19.42 -8.29
CA PRO A 182 0.96 20.13 -9.07
C PRO A 182 1.21 21.45 -8.36
N LEU A 183 2.48 21.77 -8.10
CA LEU A 183 2.82 23.02 -7.44
C LEU A 183 2.27 24.17 -8.29
N GLY A 184 1.44 25.00 -7.68
CA GLY A 184 0.98 26.23 -8.29
C GLY A 184 2.10 27.25 -8.32
N LEU A 185 1.90 28.30 -9.13
CA LEU A 185 2.80 29.45 -9.15
C LEU A 185 2.98 30.08 -7.76
N GLU A 186 1.89 30.15 -6.98
CA GLU A 186 1.90 30.64 -5.60
C GLU A 186 2.78 29.78 -4.70
N ASP A 187 2.75 28.45 -4.86
CA ASP A 187 3.62 27.55 -4.10
C ASP A 187 5.10 27.79 -4.43
N LEU A 188 5.42 27.99 -5.72
CA LEU A 188 6.80 28.27 -6.15
C LEU A 188 7.33 29.60 -5.60
N LEU A 189 6.48 30.63 -5.52
CA LEU A 189 6.80 31.90 -4.87
C LEU A 189 6.98 31.72 -3.35
N ASN A 190 6.07 31.00 -2.70
CA ASN A 190 6.12 30.73 -1.26
C ASN A 190 7.36 29.92 -0.85
N PHE A 191 7.80 28.98 -1.68
CA PHE A 191 9.02 28.20 -1.45
C PHE A 191 10.31 28.97 -1.79
N GLY A 192 10.20 30.18 -2.35
CA GLY A 192 11.35 30.95 -2.83
C GLY A 192 12.05 30.32 -4.03
N ALA A 193 11.41 29.36 -4.71
CA ALA A 193 11.92 28.76 -5.93
C ALA A 193 11.83 29.73 -7.11
N PHE A 194 10.87 30.65 -7.08
CA PHE A 194 10.69 31.74 -8.03
C PHE A 194 10.63 33.08 -7.29
N THR A 195 11.15 34.15 -7.92
CA THR A 195 10.82 35.53 -7.53
C THR A 195 9.68 36.07 -8.39
N PRO A 196 8.94 37.10 -7.94
CA PRO A 196 7.91 37.74 -8.75
C PRO A 196 8.39 38.22 -10.13
N GLU A 197 9.65 38.66 -10.24
CA GLU A 197 10.27 39.10 -11.49
C GLU A 197 10.53 37.93 -12.44
N MET A 198 10.97 36.77 -11.90
CA MET A 198 11.13 35.55 -12.69
C MET A 198 9.80 35.06 -13.26
N VAL A 199 8.72 35.17 -12.48
CA VAL A 199 7.37 34.87 -12.93
C VAL A 199 6.97 35.75 -14.12
N MET A 200 7.16 37.07 -14.01
CA MET A 200 6.84 38.02 -15.08
C MET A 200 7.63 37.71 -16.37
N LEU A 201 8.92 37.40 -16.24
CA LEU A 201 9.76 37.03 -17.38
C LEU A 201 9.28 35.73 -18.04
N MET A 202 8.99 34.70 -17.24
CA MET A 202 8.51 33.42 -17.75
C MET A 202 7.13 33.55 -18.41
N GLU A 203 6.23 34.34 -17.83
CA GLU A 203 4.92 34.60 -18.43
C GLU A 203 5.06 35.28 -19.81
N GLY A 204 5.95 36.27 -19.92
CA GLY A 204 6.28 36.93 -21.18
C GLY A 204 6.85 35.96 -22.21
N ALA A 205 7.81 35.12 -21.82
CA ALA A 205 8.44 34.14 -22.69
C ALA A 205 7.45 33.06 -23.19
N ILE A 206 6.54 32.60 -22.32
CA ILE A 206 5.48 31.65 -22.66
C ILE A 206 4.47 32.29 -23.62
N LYS A 207 4.01 33.52 -23.34
CA LYS A 207 3.10 34.27 -24.23
C LYS A 207 3.72 34.51 -25.61
N ALA A 208 5.03 34.74 -25.66
CA ALA A 208 5.80 34.87 -26.90
C ALA A 208 6.12 33.52 -27.58
N ARG A 209 5.72 32.38 -26.98
CA ARG A 209 5.95 31.01 -27.48
C ARG A 209 7.43 30.69 -27.69
N LEU A 210 8.29 31.15 -26.79
CA LEU A 210 9.70 30.80 -26.81
C LEU A 210 9.88 29.34 -26.35
N ASN A 211 10.89 28.67 -26.92
CA ASN A 211 11.29 27.34 -26.47
C ASN A 211 12.10 27.46 -25.18
N ILE A 212 11.66 26.81 -24.12
CA ILE A 212 12.28 26.88 -22.79
C ILE A 212 12.59 25.47 -22.31
N ILE A 213 13.81 25.25 -21.82
CA ILE A 213 14.25 23.98 -21.24
C ILE A 213 14.55 24.23 -19.76
N ILE A 214 13.91 23.45 -18.88
CA ILE A 214 14.22 23.45 -17.45
C ILE A 214 15.22 22.32 -17.15
N SER A 215 16.43 22.68 -16.73
CA SER A 215 17.52 21.73 -16.46
C SER A 215 17.96 21.77 -14.99
N GLY A 216 18.49 20.67 -14.49
CA GLY A 216 18.91 20.50 -13.09
C GLY A 216 19.15 19.04 -12.71
N GLY A 217 19.81 18.80 -11.57
CA GLY A 217 20.15 17.46 -11.07
C GLY A 217 18.91 16.60 -10.74
N THR A 218 19.12 15.31 -10.50
CA THR A 218 18.05 14.39 -10.09
C THR A 218 17.39 14.88 -8.79
N GLY A 219 16.06 14.96 -8.76
CA GLY A 219 15.31 15.44 -7.58
C GLY A 219 15.22 16.97 -7.43
N SER A 220 15.75 17.77 -8.37
CA SER A 220 15.77 19.24 -8.25
C SER A 220 14.45 19.96 -8.57
N GLY A 221 13.31 19.25 -8.67
CA GLY A 221 12.01 19.87 -8.97
C GLY A 221 11.85 20.42 -10.40
N LYS A 222 12.40 19.74 -11.42
CA LYS A 222 12.26 20.16 -12.84
C LYS A 222 10.86 19.95 -13.43
N THR A 223 10.13 18.98 -12.91
CA THR A 223 8.84 18.49 -13.41
C THR A 223 7.74 18.99 -12.50
#